data_AF-A0A6G1SFH6-F1
#
_entry.id   AF-A0A6G1SFH6-F1
#
_cell.length_a   1.000
_cell.length_b   1.000
_cell.length_c   1.000
_cell.angle_alpha   90.00
_cell.angle_beta   90.00
_cell.angle_gamma   90.00
#
_symmetry.space_group_name_H-M   'P 1'
#
loop_
_entity.id
_entity.type
_entity.pdbx_description
1 polymer ?
#
loop_
_entity_poly.entity_id
_entity_poly.type
_entity_poly.pdbx_seq_one_letter_code
_entity_poly.pdbx_strand_id
1 'polypeptide(L)'
;SSRRKEGLSRLRVVVSSHSRRNIKNNMSWFGNFFASRFLIKAKAQAEDEDIVDPQEVLREKCKAKPKCVALLEKLDTCNARVRSKKQTAETCAEEIYDWMHCVDHCVSHDLFKQ
;
A
#
# COMPACT_ATOMS: atom_id res chain seq x y z
N SER A 1 -23.88 41.35 -18.07
CA SER A 1 -23.49 39.95 -18.37
C SER A 1 -24.14 39.04 -17.35
N SER A 2 -24.46 37.81 -17.73
CA SER A 2 -25.06 36.73 -16.92
C SER A 2 -26.59 36.64 -16.92
N ARG A 3 -27.11 36.00 -17.97
CA ARG A 3 -28.46 35.42 -18.04
C ARG A 3 -28.43 33.95 -17.59
N ARG A 4 -29.56 33.56 -17.00
CA ARG A 4 -30.15 32.22 -16.86
C ARG A 4 -29.71 31.33 -15.69
N LYS A 5 -30.50 31.50 -14.62
CA LYS A 5 -31.16 30.40 -13.89
C LYS A 5 -32.13 29.64 -14.82
N GLU A 6 -32.61 28.50 -14.31
CA GLU A 6 -33.68 27.60 -14.82
C GLU A 6 -33.19 26.52 -15.82
N GLY A 7 -33.57 25.25 -15.71
CA GLY A 7 -34.57 24.62 -14.88
C GLY A 7 -34.62 23.12 -15.19
N LEU A 8 -35.19 22.38 -14.24
CA LEU A 8 -35.67 21.01 -14.40
C LEU A 8 -36.40 20.83 -15.74
N SER A 9 -36.06 19.82 -16.51
CA SER A 9 -36.95 19.27 -17.54
C SER A 9 -36.67 17.79 -17.79
N ARG A 10 -37.45 17.01 -17.06
CA ARG A 10 -37.96 15.68 -17.39
C ARG A 10 -38.36 15.60 -18.86
N LEU A 11 -37.78 14.68 -19.64
CA LEU A 11 -38.35 14.15 -20.89
C LEU A 11 -37.70 12.78 -21.16
N ARG A 12 -38.35 11.72 -20.69
CA ARG A 12 -39.22 10.84 -21.50
C ARG A 12 -38.42 10.11 -22.57
N VAL A 13 -38.03 8.88 -22.22
CA VAL A 13 -37.54 7.86 -23.13
C VAL A 13 -38.57 7.68 -24.26
N VAL A 14 -38.21 8.10 -25.46
CA VAL A 14 -38.89 7.67 -26.68
C VAL A 14 -38.07 6.52 -27.25
N VAL A 15 -38.47 5.29 -26.91
CA VAL A 15 -38.05 4.11 -27.66
C VAL A 15 -38.76 4.18 -29.00
N SER A 16 -38.03 4.49 -30.05
CA SER A 16 -38.50 4.31 -31.43
C SER A 16 -37.59 3.33 -32.14
N SER A 17 -38.11 2.11 -32.23
CA SER A 17 -38.25 1.32 -33.46
C SER A 17 -37.00 0.95 -34.27
N HIS A 18 -36.69 -0.34 -34.14
CA HIS A 18 -36.49 -1.28 -35.24
C HIS A 18 -35.24 -1.16 -36.12
N SER A 19 -34.21 -1.96 -35.82
CA SER A 19 -33.67 -2.91 -36.80
C SER A 19 -32.73 -3.93 -36.13
N ARG A 20 -33.02 -5.22 -36.34
CA ARG A 20 -32.27 -6.37 -35.82
C ARG A 20 -30.87 -6.40 -36.42
N ARG A 21 -29.85 -6.61 -35.59
CA ARG A 21 -28.72 -7.50 -35.94
C ARG A 21 -28.31 -8.32 -34.73
N ASN A 22 -28.57 -9.62 -34.86
CA ASN A 22 -28.12 -10.68 -33.99
C ASN A 22 -26.58 -10.77 -34.11
N ILE A 23 -25.85 -10.34 -33.08
CA ILE A 23 -24.43 -10.64 -32.91
C ILE A 23 -24.36 -11.68 -31.81
N LYS A 24 -24.24 -12.93 -32.23
CA LYS A 24 -23.89 -14.07 -31.38
C LYS A 24 -22.54 -13.80 -30.73
N ASN A 25 -22.43 -14.22 -29.47
CA ASN A 25 -21.20 -14.55 -28.76
C ASN A 25 -20.19 -13.42 -28.51
N ASN A 26 -20.41 -12.65 -27.43
CA ASN A 26 -19.30 -12.16 -26.58
C ASN A 26 -19.76 -11.71 -25.18
N MET A 27 -20.52 -12.55 -24.46
CA MET A 27 -21.06 -12.22 -23.12
C MET A 27 -20.74 -13.25 -22.03
N SER A 28 -19.88 -14.23 -22.31
CA SER A 28 -19.50 -15.28 -21.34
C SER A 28 -18.01 -15.22 -20.95
N TRP A 29 -17.16 -14.72 -21.84
CA TRP A 29 -15.71 -14.65 -21.60
C TRP A 29 -15.32 -13.50 -20.66
N PHE A 30 -15.90 -12.30 -20.85
CA PHE A 30 -15.65 -11.18 -19.93
C PHE A 30 -16.32 -11.38 -18.56
N GLY A 31 -17.50 -11.99 -18.49
CA GLY A 31 -18.20 -12.25 -17.22
C GLY A 31 -17.49 -13.27 -16.32
N ASN A 32 -17.01 -14.37 -16.90
CA ASN A 32 -16.26 -15.39 -16.16
C ASN A 32 -14.88 -14.91 -15.70
N PHE A 33 -14.30 -13.92 -16.37
CA PHE A 33 -13.02 -13.32 -15.97
C PHE A 33 -13.15 -12.44 -14.72
N PHE A 34 -14.20 -11.59 -14.66
CA PHE A 34 -14.44 -10.74 -13.49
C PHE A 34 -14.90 -11.54 -12.26
N ALA A 35 -15.68 -12.61 -12.44
CA ALA A 35 -16.08 -13.50 -11.35
C ALA A 35 -14.89 -14.33 -10.80
N SER A 36 -14.02 -14.82 -11.68
CA SER A 36 -12.82 -15.58 -11.30
C SER A 36 -11.85 -14.74 -10.46
N ARG A 37 -11.64 -13.46 -10.81
CA ARG A 37 -10.73 -12.58 -10.05
C ARG A 37 -11.23 -12.20 -8.66
N PHE A 38 -12.56 -12.12 -8.47
CA PHE A 38 -13.17 -11.85 -7.16
C PHE A 38 -13.10 -13.08 -6.24
N LEU A 39 -13.33 -14.29 -6.77
CA LEU A 39 -13.22 -15.55 -6.02
C LEU A 39 -11.80 -15.85 -5.54
N ILE A 40 -10.77 -15.49 -6.34
CA ILE A 40 -9.37 -15.63 -5.95
C ILE A 40 -9.02 -14.73 -4.75
N LYS A 41 -9.54 -13.49 -4.73
CA LYS A 41 -9.27 -12.54 -3.65
C LYS A 41 -9.91 -12.94 -2.31
N ALA A 42 -11.12 -13.51 -2.34
CA ALA A 42 -11.83 -13.94 -1.13
C ALA A 42 -11.22 -15.20 -0.49
N LYS A 43 -10.64 -16.11 -1.29
CA LYS A 43 -9.96 -17.30 -0.76
C LYS A 43 -8.60 -16.97 -0.13
N ALA A 44 -7.83 -16.07 -0.72
CA ALA A 44 -6.52 -15.67 -0.17
C ALA A 44 -6.65 -15.05 1.23
N GLN A 45 -7.64 -14.17 1.44
CA GLN A 45 -7.86 -13.51 2.73
C GLN A 45 -8.20 -14.46 3.89
N ALA A 46 -8.63 -15.69 3.62
CA ALA A 46 -9.00 -16.67 4.64
C ALA A 46 -7.83 -17.60 5.07
N GLU A 47 -6.72 -17.63 4.32
CA GLU A 47 -5.52 -18.45 4.63
C GLU A 47 -4.35 -17.63 5.23
N ASP A 48 -4.40 -16.29 5.19
CA ASP A 48 -3.32 -15.41 5.65
C ASP A 48 -3.32 -15.11 7.17
N GLU A 49 -4.19 -15.73 7.98
CA GLU A 49 -4.33 -15.37 9.41
C GLU A 49 -3.18 -15.85 10.33
N ASP A 50 -2.20 -16.65 9.86
CA ASP A 50 -1.13 -17.17 10.72
C ASP A 50 0.27 -17.29 10.06
N ILE A 51 0.50 -16.58 8.95
CA ILE A 51 1.82 -16.56 8.30
C ILE A 51 2.64 -15.38 8.84
N VAL A 52 3.52 -15.64 9.82
CA VAL A 52 4.46 -14.65 10.36
C VAL A 52 5.73 -14.62 9.50
N ASP A 53 6.12 -13.44 9.00
CA ASP A 53 7.40 -13.28 8.29
C ASP A 53 8.58 -13.51 9.25
N PRO A 54 9.40 -14.55 9.05
CA PRO A 54 10.55 -14.80 9.91
C PRO A 54 11.55 -13.64 9.93
N GLN A 55 11.59 -12.81 8.88
CA GLN A 55 12.40 -11.58 8.84
C GLN A 55 11.98 -10.58 9.91
N GLU A 56 10.67 -10.42 10.17
CA GLU A 56 10.17 -9.48 11.17
C GLU A 56 10.62 -9.88 12.57
N VAL A 57 10.51 -11.18 12.90
CA VAL A 57 10.96 -11.72 14.18
C VAL A 57 12.47 -11.48 14.39
N LEU A 58 13.28 -11.68 13.36
CA LEU A 58 14.73 -11.42 13.43
C LEU A 58 15.05 -9.93 13.53
N ARG A 59 14.33 -9.08 12.80
CA ARG A 59 14.49 -7.62 12.87
C ARG A 59 14.23 -7.10 14.28
N GLU A 60 13.16 -7.53 14.95
CA GLU A 60 12.88 -7.12 16.34
C GLU A 60 14.00 -7.52 17.31
N LYS A 61 14.52 -8.74 17.19
CA LYS A 61 15.69 -9.19 17.98
C LYS A 61 16.93 -8.34 17.70
N CYS A 62 17.17 -8.00 16.43
CA CYS A 62 18.33 -7.20 16.01
C CYS A 62 18.23 -5.73 16.44
N LYS A 63 17.03 -5.15 16.46
CA LYS A 63 16.79 -3.78 16.98
C LYS A 63 17.16 -3.65 18.45
N ALA A 64 16.93 -4.69 19.25
CA ALA A 64 17.27 -4.71 20.68
C ALA A 64 18.77 -4.83 21.00
N LYS A 65 19.64 -5.03 19.98
CA LYS A 65 21.09 -5.08 20.22
C LYS A 65 21.63 -3.72 20.67
N PRO A 66 22.55 -3.68 21.64
CA PRO A 66 23.01 -2.41 22.23
C PRO A 66 23.63 -1.45 21.21
N LYS A 67 24.36 -1.98 20.21
CA LYS A 67 24.91 -1.17 19.12
C LYS A 67 23.82 -0.48 18.29
N CYS A 68 22.74 -1.19 17.97
CA CYS A 68 21.66 -0.64 17.16
C CYS A 68 20.75 0.27 18.00
N VAL A 69 20.57 -0.01 19.30
CA VAL A 69 19.86 0.89 20.23
C VAL A 69 20.59 2.24 20.34
N ALA A 70 21.91 2.26 20.49
CA ALA A 70 22.67 3.52 20.54
C ALA A 70 22.54 4.35 19.24
N LEU A 71 22.41 3.70 18.09
CA LEU A 71 22.17 4.39 16.81
C LEU A 71 20.72 4.89 16.71
N LEU A 72 19.75 4.14 17.26
CA LEU A 72 18.36 4.57 17.36
C LEU A 72 18.23 5.83 18.22
N GLU A 73 18.93 5.89 19.35
CA GLU A 73 18.96 7.09 20.22
C GLU A 73 19.49 8.33 19.49
N LYS A 74 20.51 8.16 18.62
CA LYS A 74 21.01 9.25 17.77
C LYS A 74 19.97 9.70 16.75
N LEU A 75 19.30 8.75 16.10
CA LEU A 75 18.21 9.02 15.17
C LEU A 75 17.07 9.79 15.88
N ASP A 76 16.69 9.37 17.08
CA ASP A 76 15.66 10.06 17.87
C ASP A 76 16.08 11.47 18.28
N THR A 77 17.35 11.65 18.63
CA THR A 77 17.92 12.96 18.92
C THR A 77 17.88 13.88 17.69
N CYS A 78 18.24 13.36 16.51
CA CYS A 78 18.11 14.10 15.25
C CYS A 78 16.63 14.45 14.97
N ASN A 79 15.72 13.49 15.11
CA ASN A 79 14.29 13.69 14.90
C ASN A 79 13.73 14.79 15.81
N ALA A 80 14.13 14.81 17.08
CA ALA A 80 13.74 15.86 18.03
C ALA A 80 14.23 17.24 17.58
N ARG A 81 15.49 17.32 17.12
CA ARG A 81 16.09 18.56 16.60
C ARG A 81 15.38 19.06 15.34
N VAL A 82 15.16 18.20 14.34
CA VAL A 82 14.46 18.57 13.09
C VAL A 82 13.03 19.00 13.37
N ARG A 83 12.29 18.28 14.21
CA ARG A 83 10.90 18.60 14.57
C ARG A 83 10.77 19.89 15.38
N SER A 84 11.80 20.27 16.14
CA SER A 84 11.78 21.51 16.93
C SER A 84 11.91 22.78 16.07
N LYS A 85 12.45 22.67 14.85
CA LYS A 85 12.72 23.81 13.96
C LYS A 85 11.54 24.05 13.01
N LYS A 86 11.09 25.31 12.92
CA LYS A 86 10.01 25.72 11.99
C LYS A 86 10.43 25.67 10.52
N GLN A 87 11.72 25.93 10.25
CA GLN A 87 12.33 25.83 8.92
C GLN A 87 13.76 25.34 9.09
N THR A 88 14.08 24.19 8.48
CA THR A 88 15.43 23.64 8.47
C THR A 88 15.65 22.84 7.19
N ALA A 89 16.88 22.86 6.66
CA ALA A 89 17.32 22.03 5.53
C ALA A 89 17.97 20.72 5.98
N GLU A 90 18.06 20.51 7.29
CA GLU A 90 18.63 19.34 7.93
C GLU A 90 17.73 18.11 7.76
N THR A 91 18.33 16.96 7.46
CA THR A 91 17.64 15.66 7.36
C THR A 91 18.32 14.63 8.25
N CYS A 92 17.56 13.68 8.79
CA CYS A 92 18.10 12.57 9.60
C CYS A 92 18.44 11.34 8.76
N ALA A 93 18.85 11.56 7.49
CA ALA A 93 19.11 10.48 6.54
C ALA A 93 20.37 9.69 6.92
N GLU A 94 21.40 10.37 7.43
CA GLU A 94 22.62 9.72 7.91
C GLU A 94 22.30 8.74 9.04
N GLU A 95 21.59 9.20 10.08
CA GLU A 95 21.31 8.39 11.26
C GLU A 95 20.40 7.20 10.97
N ILE A 96 19.45 7.34 10.02
CA ILE A 96 18.60 6.22 9.62
C ILE A 96 19.39 5.18 8.82
N TYR A 97 20.32 5.59 7.95
CA TYR A 97 21.17 4.65 7.22
C TYR A 97 22.12 3.90 8.16
N ASP A 98 22.70 4.57 9.15
CA ASP A 98 23.54 3.93 10.16
C ASP A 98 22.76 2.87 10.97
N TRP A 99 21.57 3.23 11.46
CA TRP A 99 20.72 2.32 12.21
C TRP A 99 20.27 1.13 11.35
N MET A 100 19.82 1.38 10.12
CA MET A 100 19.39 0.35 9.19
C MET A 100 20.54 -0.61 8.86
N HIS A 101 21.73 -0.07 8.58
CA HIS A 101 22.92 -0.87 8.33
C HIS A 101 23.25 -1.80 9.51
N CYS A 102 23.11 -1.31 10.75
CA CYS A 102 23.30 -2.13 11.95
C CYS A 102 22.30 -3.30 12.03
N VAL A 103 21.02 -3.02 11.80
CA VAL A 103 19.95 -4.03 11.86
C VAL A 103 20.12 -5.05 10.73
N ASP A 104 20.33 -4.60 9.50
CA ASP A 104 20.45 -5.50 8.34
C ASP A 104 21.71 -6.37 8.42
N HIS A 105 22.85 -5.81 8.86
CA HIS A 105 24.04 -6.60 9.14
C HIS A 105 23.74 -7.69 10.18
N CYS A 106 22.99 -7.37 11.24
CA CYS A 106 22.58 -8.35 12.23
C CYS A 106 21.68 -9.45 11.65
N VAL A 107 20.65 -9.08 10.89
CA VAL A 107 19.64 -10.01 10.34
C VAL A 107 20.24 -10.95 9.30
N SER A 108 21.17 -10.45 8.48
CA SER A 108 21.79 -11.21 7.39
C SER A 108 22.49 -12.50 7.85
N HIS A 109 22.91 -12.58 9.11
CA HIS A 109 23.54 -13.77 9.66
C HIS A 109 22.59 -14.95 9.82
N ASP A 110 21.30 -14.71 10.05
CA ASP A 110 20.35 -15.75 10.46
C ASP A 110 19.15 -15.89 9.53
N LEU A 111 18.86 -14.87 8.70
CA LEU A 111 17.70 -14.88 7.81
C LEU A 111 17.68 -16.05 6.82
N PHE A 112 18.83 -16.38 6.22
CA PHE A 112 18.95 -17.40 5.18
C PHE A 112 19.34 -18.79 5.70
N LYS A 113 19.30 -19.00 7.02
CA LYS A 113 19.55 -20.32 7.63
C LYS A 113 18.28 -21.17 7.75
N GLN A 114 17.14 -20.65 7.28
CA GLN A 114 15.83 -21.29 7.33
C GLN A 114 15.58 -22.16 6.11
#